data_AF-A0A2T6FY75-F1
#
_entry.id   AF-A0A2T6FY75-F1
#
_cell.length_a   1.000
_cell.length_b   1.000
_cell.length_c   1.000
_cell.angle_alpha   90.00
_cell.angle_beta   90.00
_cell.angle_gamma   90.00
#
_symmetry.space_group_name_H-M   'P 1'
#
loop_
_entity.id
_entity.type
_entity.pdbx_description
1 polymer ?
#
loop_
_entity_poly.entity_id
_entity_poly.type
_entity_poly.pdbx_seq_one_letter_code
_entity_poly.pdbx_strand_id
1 'polypeptide(L)'
;MQLTALFEKEKAYWSGKFEGEDHIACLPYDRIGPALNDGTGSGFITGGLRMYSGSLPPDLSQRLMSITGGSPWAAFIVLLAGIKSLLHTYTGEENVVVAVPTVADADQGAALINPLLLLKNNVNHQIAFKALLAQIKSSVGEAIEHQNFPFWNYIEQLHVPHDSEGVPVIHTVVAMKNLHTNDYKEHAAAELELQFELDQAGVRLNVSYDEQRYREETMVRFTNRLNRFFAAVLFQPELRLQDADLLTEDEKAQIVGQFNATAADYPREDSIGGLFEAQAERTPEQTAVVYEDVKLTYRELNERANRLARTLWVAGVKRDEPVAIMAERSVEMVVGVLAILKAGGAYVPVDPDYPEERVRYLLDDSGAKLLLTQRRELVRTDFAGTVVDLSDEGAYHDDATNLEPVSGPEDLAYVIYTSGTTGKPKGVMVEHRNVVRLVKNTNYVRLDETTRILQTGAVVFDASTFEIWGALLNGGQLYLVSSDVILNADRLQEAIRQYGITTMWLTAPLFNQ
;
A
#
# COMPACT_ATOMS: atom_id res chain seq x y z
N MET A 1 55.08 0.70 14.97
CA MET A 1 54.44 -0.56 15.40
C MET A 1 53.19 -0.31 16.24
N GLN A 2 53.24 0.50 17.32
CA GLN A 2 52.05 0.81 18.15
C GLN A 2 50.96 1.63 17.43
N LEU A 3 51.32 2.66 16.64
CA LEU A 3 50.35 3.47 15.86
C LEU A 3 49.63 2.65 14.77
N THR A 4 50.36 1.77 14.08
CA THR A 4 49.79 0.88 13.06
C THR A 4 48.83 -0.14 13.68
N ALA A 5 49.18 -0.70 14.84
CA ALA A 5 48.31 -1.64 15.56
C ALA A 5 47.04 -0.96 16.11
N LEU A 6 47.15 0.30 16.54
CA LEU A 6 45.99 1.10 16.95
C LEU A 6 45.07 1.36 15.76
N PHE A 7 45.61 1.82 14.62
CA PHE A 7 44.83 2.08 13.40
C PHE A 7 44.10 0.83 12.87
N GLU A 8 44.76 -0.33 12.86
CA GLU A 8 44.12 -1.59 12.44
C GLU A 8 43.01 -2.04 13.41
N LYS A 9 43.18 -1.81 14.72
CA LYS A 9 42.12 -2.09 15.71
C LYS A 9 40.90 -1.20 15.49
N GLU A 10 41.14 0.09 15.25
CA GLU A 10 40.10 1.08 14.96
C GLU A 10 39.33 0.74 13.66
N LYS A 11 40.08 0.42 12.60
CA LYS A 11 39.51 -0.02 11.32
C LYS A 11 38.65 -1.28 11.47
N ALA A 12 39.14 -2.28 12.19
CA ALA A 12 38.42 -3.53 12.40
C ALA A 12 37.09 -3.32 13.16
N TYR A 13 37.06 -2.41 14.15
CA TYR A 13 35.84 -2.05 14.85
C TYR A 13 34.80 -1.45 13.89
N TRP A 14 35.16 -0.40 13.14
CA TRP A 14 34.21 0.30 12.27
C TRP A 14 33.78 -0.54 11.06
N SER A 15 34.68 -1.32 10.45
CA SER A 15 34.34 -2.26 9.38
C SER A 15 33.45 -3.42 9.85
N GLY A 16 33.47 -3.75 11.14
CA GLY A 16 32.57 -4.77 11.71
C GLY A 16 31.26 -4.20 12.27
N LYS A 17 31.12 -2.87 12.35
CA LYS A 17 29.95 -2.22 12.97
C LYS A 17 28.75 -2.17 12.03
N PHE A 18 29.00 -1.96 10.74
CA PHE A 18 27.98 -1.77 9.72
C PHE A 18 27.89 -2.98 8.79
N GLU A 19 26.67 -3.32 8.41
CA GLU A 19 26.32 -4.35 7.45
C GLU A 19 25.91 -3.70 6.12
N GLY A 20 25.92 -4.46 5.02
CA GLY A 20 25.75 -3.88 3.67
C GLY A 20 24.42 -3.18 3.39
N GLU A 21 23.39 -3.43 4.22
CA GLU A 21 22.07 -2.78 4.11
C GLU A 21 21.90 -1.60 5.09
N ASP A 22 22.85 -1.39 6.00
CA ASP A 22 22.78 -0.28 6.95
C ASP A 22 22.94 1.05 6.22
N HIS A 23 22.17 2.04 6.67
CA HIS A 23 22.26 3.42 6.23
C HIS A 23 21.92 4.35 7.39
N ILE A 24 22.28 5.63 7.28
CA ILE A 24 21.89 6.62 8.29
C ILE A 24 20.38 6.83 8.18
N ALA A 25 19.65 6.60 9.27
CA ALA A 25 18.20 6.67 9.28
C ALA A 25 17.72 8.08 8.90
N CYS A 26 16.69 8.13 8.05
CA CYS A 26 16.03 9.36 7.62
C CYS A 26 14.54 9.32 7.97
N LEU A 27 13.94 10.47 8.24
CA LEU A 27 12.48 10.53 8.33
C LEU A 27 11.88 10.43 6.92
N PRO A 28 10.72 9.76 6.74
CA PRO A 28 10.01 9.75 5.47
C PRO A 28 9.80 11.18 4.94
N TYR A 29 10.21 11.42 3.69
CA TYR A 29 10.13 12.73 3.09
C TYR A 29 8.68 13.13 2.77
N ASP A 30 8.35 14.41 2.96
CA ASP A 30 7.05 14.97 2.58
C ASP A 30 6.97 15.32 1.08
N ARG A 31 8.12 15.36 0.42
CA ARG A 31 8.32 15.82 -0.96
C ARG A 31 9.41 15.00 -1.62
N ILE A 32 9.32 14.83 -2.94
CA ILE A 32 10.45 14.40 -3.75
C ILE A 32 11.40 15.60 -3.80
N GLY A 33 12.44 15.58 -2.97
CA GLY A 33 13.50 16.59 -2.98
C GLY A 33 14.30 16.56 -4.29
N PRO A 34 15.24 17.50 -4.49
CA PRO A 34 16.17 17.41 -5.61
C PRO A 34 16.93 16.07 -5.55
N ALA A 35 17.27 15.53 -6.72
CA ALA A 35 18.13 14.36 -6.80
C ALA A 35 19.45 14.67 -6.08
N LEU A 36 19.76 13.88 -5.04
CA LEU A 36 21.10 13.84 -4.47
C LEU A 36 21.97 13.06 -5.46
N ASN A 37 23.21 13.48 -5.65
CA ASN A 37 24.11 12.74 -6.54
C ASN A 37 24.34 11.33 -5.98
N ASP A 38 23.87 10.32 -6.70
CA ASP A 38 24.18 8.90 -6.51
C ASP A 38 25.48 8.47 -7.24
N GLY A 39 26.30 9.45 -7.64
CA GLY A 39 27.52 9.25 -8.42
C GLY A 39 27.37 9.54 -9.91
N THR A 40 26.18 9.91 -10.41
CA THR A 40 26.00 10.32 -11.82
C THR A 40 25.25 11.64 -12.01
N GLY A 41 25.91 12.74 -11.66
CA GLY A 41 25.69 14.05 -12.29
C GLY A 41 24.49 14.90 -11.83
N SER A 42 24.85 16.07 -11.29
CA SER A 42 24.10 17.33 -11.31
C SER A 42 22.71 17.35 -10.65
N GLY A 43 22.67 17.49 -9.32
CA GLY A 43 21.55 18.08 -8.59
C GLY A 43 22.03 19.02 -7.48
N PHE A 44 21.51 20.25 -7.48
CA PHE A 44 21.78 21.28 -6.46
C PHE A 44 21.10 20.91 -5.13
N ILE A 45 21.82 21.04 -4.00
CA ILE A 45 21.18 21.25 -2.69
C ILE A 45 21.49 22.68 -2.25
N THR A 46 20.58 23.58 -2.57
CA THR A 46 20.47 24.87 -1.90
C THR A 46 19.01 25.05 -1.46
N GLY A 47 18.49 24.06 -0.73
CA GLY A 47 17.26 24.23 0.04
C GLY A 47 17.52 25.11 1.25
N GLY A 48 16.65 26.08 1.52
CA GLY A 48 16.78 26.89 2.73
C GLY A 48 16.58 26.00 3.95
N LEU A 49 17.64 25.80 4.73
CA LEU A 49 17.49 25.20 6.05
C LEU A 49 16.51 26.05 6.86
N ARG A 50 15.42 25.44 7.29
CA ARG A 50 14.48 26.05 8.23
C ARG A 50 14.74 25.53 9.62
N MET A 51 14.43 26.37 10.60
CA MET A 51 14.53 26.01 11.99
C MET A 51 13.15 26.12 12.64
N TYR A 52 12.75 25.05 13.31
CA TYR A 52 11.60 24.99 14.20
C TYR A 52 12.11 24.73 15.63
N SER A 53 11.59 25.46 16.63
CA SER A 53 11.95 25.25 18.03
C SER A 53 10.75 24.73 18.81
N GLY A 54 10.90 23.54 19.38
CA GLY A 54 9.98 22.93 20.33
C GLY A 54 10.58 22.87 21.74
N SER A 55 9.78 22.37 22.68
CA SER A 55 10.24 22.07 24.03
C SER A 55 9.53 20.84 24.57
N LEU A 56 10.19 20.15 25.50
CA LEU A 56 9.53 19.15 26.32
C LEU A 56 8.65 19.88 27.35
N PRO A 57 7.42 19.40 27.59
CA PRO A 57 6.58 19.86 28.69
C PRO A 57 7.34 19.95 30.03
N PRO A 58 7.02 20.91 30.92
CA PRO A 58 7.76 21.12 32.15
C PRO A 58 7.85 19.90 33.07
N ASP A 59 6.80 19.08 33.13
CA ASP A 59 6.75 17.84 33.90
C ASP A 59 7.70 16.78 33.35
N LEU A 60 7.78 16.64 32.02
CA LEU A 60 8.74 15.74 31.36
C LEU A 60 10.17 16.22 31.52
N SER A 61 10.41 17.54 31.39
CA SER A 61 11.72 18.15 31.62
C SER A 61 12.20 17.91 33.06
N GLN A 62 11.34 18.14 34.06
CA GLN A 62 11.67 17.89 35.46
C GLN A 62 11.91 16.41 35.72
N ARG A 63 11.07 15.54 35.16
CA ARG A 63 11.22 14.08 35.28
C ARG A 63 12.55 13.63 34.69
N LEU A 64 12.92 14.12 33.50
CA LEU A 64 14.19 13.83 32.86
C LEU A 64 15.35 14.25 33.76
N MET A 65 15.37 15.50 34.23
CA MET A 65 16.45 16.00 35.10
C MET A 65 16.58 15.21 36.41
N SER A 66 15.45 14.76 36.96
CA SER A 66 15.42 13.92 38.16
C SER A 66 16.05 12.54 37.92
N ILE A 67 15.65 11.84 36.86
CA ILE A 67 16.19 10.50 36.56
C ILE A 67 17.66 10.52 36.14
N THR A 68 18.14 11.64 35.59
CA THR A 68 19.52 11.78 35.14
C THR A 68 20.44 12.42 36.18
N GLY A 69 19.90 12.85 37.33
CA GLY A 69 20.66 13.57 38.34
C GLY A 69 21.27 14.88 37.82
N GLY A 70 20.67 15.48 36.79
CA GLY A 70 21.17 16.67 36.12
C GLY A 70 22.40 16.45 35.22
N SER A 71 22.84 15.21 34.99
CA SER A 71 23.96 14.93 34.08
C SER A 71 23.58 15.18 32.62
N PRO A 72 24.29 16.08 31.89
CA PRO A 72 24.02 16.33 30.47
C PRO A 72 24.18 15.06 29.61
N TRP A 73 25.18 14.23 29.92
CA TRP A 73 25.40 12.95 29.23
C TRP A 73 24.26 11.96 29.42
N ALA A 74 23.79 11.78 30.66
CA ALA A 74 22.67 10.88 30.92
C ALA A 74 21.38 11.40 30.28
N ALA A 75 21.17 12.72 30.27
CA ALA A 75 20.04 13.34 29.57
C ALA A 75 20.13 13.11 28.05
N PHE A 76 21.32 13.25 27.46
CA PHE A 76 21.52 12.99 26.04
C PHE A 76 21.19 11.55 25.65
N ILE A 77 21.62 10.57 26.44
CA ILE A 77 21.30 9.15 26.19
C ILE A 77 19.79 8.91 26.17
N VAL A 78 19.04 9.50 27.10
CA VAL A 78 17.58 9.37 27.15
C VAL A 78 16.91 10.05 25.96
N LEU A 79 17.38 11.25 25.60
CA LEU A 79 16.83 12.01 24.47
C LEU A 79 17.11 11.30 23.13
N LEU A 80 18.34 10.81 22.95
CA LEU A 80 18.75 10.01 21.80
C LEU A 80 17.93 8.71 21.67
N ALA A 81 17.62 8.06 22.80
CA ALA A 81 16.75 6.89 22.80
C ALA A 81 15.34 7.21 22.29
N GLY A 82 14.79 8.36 22.65
CA GLY A 82 13.50 8.83 22.12
C GLY A 82 13.55 9.08 20.62
N ILE A 83 14.59 9.75 20.12
CA ILE A 83 14.77 9.99 18.68
C ILE A 83 14.87 8.66 17.92
N LYS A 84 15.73 7.73 18.38
CA LYS A 84 15.90 6.42 17.74
C LYS A 84 14.62 5.59 17.77
N SER A 85 13.84 5.66 18.85
CA SER A 85 12.55 4.98 18.97
C SER A 85 11.53 5.50 17.95
N LEU A 86 11.48 6.82 17.75
CA LEU A 86 10.63 7.40 16.73
C LEU A 86 11.13 7.08 15.32
N LEU A 87 12.42 7.17 15.03
CA LEU A 87 12.96 6.79 13.71
C LEU A 87 12.55 5.36 13.36
N HIS A 88 12.75 4.41 14.27
CA HIS A 88 12.26 3.03 14.11
C HIS A 88 10.74 2.96 13.83
N THR A 89 9.94 3.73 14.55
CA THR A 89 8.47 3.74 14.34
C THR A 89 8.11 4.25 12.94
N TYR A 90 8.83 5.24 12.42
CA TYR A 90 8.53 5.86 11.14
C TYR A 90 9.08 5.08 9.94
N THR A 91 10.22 4.41 10.10
CA THR A 91 10.90 3.71 9.00
C THR A 91 10.70 2.19 9.04
N GLY A 92 10.39 1.62 10.21
CA GLY A 92 10.37 0.18 10.43
C GLY A 92 11.76 -0.45 10.56
N GLU A 93 12.85 0.34 10.46
CA GLU A 93 14.22 -0.16 10.54
C GLU A 93 14.57 -0.61 11.95
N GLU A 94 15.08 -1.83 12.11
CA GLU A 94 15.54 -2.29 13.42
C GLU A 94 16.94 -1.78 13.76
N ASN A 95 17.82 -1.66 12.76
CA ASN A 95 19.18 -1.16 12.95
C ASN A 95 19.25 0.35 12.73
N VAL A 96 18.81 1.13 13.72
CA VAL A 96 18.75 2.59 13.59
C VAL A 96 20.14 3.21 13.76
N VAL A 97 20.69 3.75 12.67
CA VAL A 97 21.95 4.51 12.66
C VAL A 97 21.66 6.01 12.65
N VAL A 98 22.28 6.76 13.56
CA VAL A 98 22.23 8.24 13.57
C VAL A 98 23.62 8.81 13.77
N ALA A 99 23.85 10.02 13.27
CA ALA A 99 25.09 10.74 13.50
C ALA A 99 24.99 11.62 14.76
N VAL A 100 26.06 11.67 15.53
CA VAL A 100 26.21 12.51 16.73
C VAL A 100 27.53 13.26 16.60
N PRO A 101 27.56 14.60 16.74
CA PRO A 101 28.82 15.33 16.68
C PRO A 101 29.74 14.95 17.84
N THR A 102 31.04 15.12 17.64
CA THR A 102 32.01 14.84 18.70
C THR A 102 31.88 15.81 19.88
N VAL A 103 32.42 15.40 21.02
CA VAL A 103 32.30 16.14 22.28
C VAL A 103 33.18 17.39 22.21
N ALA A 104 32.67 18.51 22.72
CA ALA A 104 33.47 19.71 22.88
C ALA A 104 34.48 19.51 24.03
N ASP A 105 35.77 19.38 23.74
CA ASP A 105 36.82 19.39 24.76
C ASP A 105 37.44 20.79 24.85
N ALA A 106 37.42 21.38 26.04
CA ALA A 106 37.96 22.73 26.27
C ALA A 106 39.49 22.74 26.37
N ASP A 107 40.14 21.59 26.60
CA ASP A 107 41.58 21.49 26.90
C ASP A 107 42.41 20.77 25.81
N GLN A 108 41.80 20.28 24.73
CA GLN A 108 42.53 19.65 23.63
C GLN A 108 42.77 20.65 22.48
N GLY A 109 43.98 21.21 22.42
CA GLY A 109 44.48 21.98 21.28
C GLY A 109 44.80 21.14 20.03
N ALA A 110 44.26 19.92 19.90
CA ALA A 110 44.46 19.04 18.75
C ALA A 110 43.19 19.04 17.87
N ALA A 111 43.37 19.15 16.56
CA ALA A 111 42.27 19.05 15.60
C ALA A 111 41.57 17.69 15.76
N LEU A 112 40.24 17.70 15.91
CA LEU A 112 39.43 16.49 15.99
C LEU A 112 39.56 15.70 14.68
N ILE A 113 39.86 14.40 14.78
CA ILE A 113 39.97 13.51 13.61
C ILE A 113 38.58 13.28 12.98
N ASN A 114 37.55 13.17 13.82
CA ASN A 114 36.17 12.94 13.40
C ASN A 114 35.26 14.10 13.81
N PRO A 115 34.56 14.73 12.86
CA PRO A 115 33.52 15.69 13.18
C PRO A 115 32.22 15.02 13.67
N LEU A 116 31.95 13.79 13.23
CA LEU A 116 30.74 13.01 13.54
C LEU A 116 31.08 11.57 13.93
N LEU A 117 30.35 11.05 14.91
CA LEU A 117 30.32 9.65 15.29
C LEU A 117 28.99 9.03 14.86
N LEU A 118 29.04 7.83 14.29
CA LEU A 118 27.84 7.10 13.89
C LEU A 118 27.47 6.08 14.95
N LEU A 119 26.24 6.14 15.43
CA LEU A 119 25.73 5.26 16.47
C LEU A 119 24.68 4.33 15.85
N LYS A 120 25.00 3.03 15.76
CA LYS A 120 24.06 1.95 15.40
C LYS A 120 23.52 1.30 16.68
N ASN A 121 22.19 1.19 16.79
CA ASN A 121 21.54 0.43 17.86
C ASN A 121 20.39 -0.40 17.29
N ASN A 122 20.16 -1.58 17.87
CA ASN A 122 19.00 -2.39 17.52
C ASN A 122 17.79 -1.89 18.33
N VAL A 123 16.84 -1.30 17.62
CA VAL A 123 15.58 -0.79 18.13
C VAL A 123 14.51 -1.69 17.54
N ASN A 124 13.86 -2.50 18.35
CA ASN A 124 12.72 -3.31 17.91
C ASN A 124 11.52 -3.04 18.79
N HIS A 125 10.32 -3.34 18.30
CA HIS A 125 9.05 -3.10 18.99
C HIS A 125 8.98 -3.72 20.40
N GLN A 126 9.69 -4.84 20.66
CA GLN A 126 9.60 -5.58 21.91
C GLN A 126 10.62 -5.13 22.97
N ILE A 127 11.61 -4.31 22.62
CA ILE A 127 12.63 -3.86 23.57
C ILE A 127 11.99 -2.96 24.64
N ALA A 128 12.35 -3.21 25.90
CA ALA A 128 11.99 -2.28 26.98
C ALA A 128 12.83 -1.00 26.87
N PHE A 129 12.24 0.16 27.16
CA PHE A 129 12.95 1.45 27.04
C PHE A 129 14.27 1.46 27.83
N LYS A 130 14.29 0.90 29.03
CA LYS A 130 15.49 0.77 29.86
C LYS A 130 16.59 -0.08 29.21
N ALA A 131 16.23 -1.15 28.50
CA ALA A 131 17.20 -1.96 27.77
C ALA A 131 17.80 -1.19 26.60
N LEU A 132 16.98 -0.38 25.89
CA LEU A 132 17.47 0.53 24.86
C LEU A 132 18.45 1.58 25.42
N LEU A 133 18.15 2.17 26.59
CA LEU A 133 19.07 3.10 27.26
C LEU A 133 20.43 2.46 27.56
N ALA A 134 20.44 1.19 27.98
CA ALA A 134 21.68 0.45 28.23
C ALA A 134 22.47 0.22 26.94
N GLN A 135 21.79 -0.15 25.84
CA GLN A 135 22.45 -0.30 24.53
C GLN A 135 23.06 1.02 24.05
N ILE A 136 22.31 2.12 24.14
CA ILE A 136 22.78 3.44 23.69
C ILE A 136 23.97 3.90 24.52
N LYS A 137 23.92 3.70 25.84
CA LYS A 137 25.06 4.00 26.72
C LYS A 137 26.33 3.24 26.29
N SER A 138 26.20 1.94 25.98
CA SER A 138 27.33 1.14 25.48
C SER A 138 27.83 1.68 24.14
N SER A 139 26.94 1.90 23.17
CA SER A 139 27.33 2.33 21.83
C SER A 139 27.98 3.71 21.80
N VAL A 140 27.53 4.64 22.66
CA VAL A 140 28.17 5.95 22.81
C VAL A 140 29.58 5.80 23.36
N GLY A 141 29.76 4.99 24.41
CA GLY A 141 31.09 4.72 24.99
C GLY A 141 32.04 4.10 23.98
N GLU A 142 31.60 3.04 23.29
CA GLU A 142 32.37 2.38 22.24
C GLU A 142 32.75 3.33 21.10
N ALA A 143 31.81 4.16 20.62
CA ALA A 143 32.09 5.12 19.55
C ALA A 143 33.11 6.19 19.96
N ILE A 144 33.09 6.65 21.21
CA ILE A 144 34.08 7.59 21.75
C ILE A 144 35.44 6.91 21.92
N GLU A 145 35.50 5.67 22.42
CA GLU A 145 36.74 4.89 22.52
C GLU A 145 37.39 4.70 21.14
N HIS A 146 36.57 4.61 20.10
CA HIS A 146 36.98 4.35 18.71
C HIS A 146 36.95 5.59 17.78
N GLN A 147 36.96 6.80 18.34
CA GLN A 147 36.81 8.05 17.58
C GLN A 147 38.04 8.44 16.72
N ASN A 148 39.13 7.68 16.78
CA ASN A 148 40.40 8.01 16.10
C ASN A 148 40.49 7.45 14.67
N PHE A 149 39.41 6.84 14.16
CA PHE A 149 39.33 6.35 12.78
C PHE A 149 38.62 7.37 11.87
N PRO A 150 39.23 7.89 10.80
CA PRO A 150 38.64 8.95 9.99
C PRO A 150 37.22 8.62 9.48
N PHE A 151 36.28 9.53 9.75
CA PHE A 151 34.87 9.47 9.36
C PHE A 151 34.67 9.01 7.90
N TRP A 152 35.44 9.63 7.01
CA TRP A 152 35.46 9.37 5.57
C TRP A 152 35.67 7.90 5.20
N ASN A 153 36.43 7.15 6.01
CA ASN A 153 36.79 5.76 5.69
C ASN A 153 35.67 4.76 5.98
N TYR A 154 34.64 5.11 6.76
CA TYR A 154 33.56 4.19 7.11
C TYR A 154 32.18 4.65 6.65
N ILE A 155 32.01 5.91 6.23
CA ILE A 155 30.76 6.35 5.61
C ILE A 155 30.52 5.78 4.21
N GLU A 156 31.58 5.37 3.50
CA GLU A 156 31.45 4.73 2.19
C GLU A 156 30.58 3.46 2.24
N GLN A 157 30.68 2.69 3.32
CA GLN A 157 29.89 1.47 3.53
C GLN A 157 28.39 1.75 3.72
N LEU A 158 28.04 2.97 4.12
CA LEU A 158 26.66 3.41 4.38
C LEU A 158 26.06 4.17 3.20
N HIS A 159 26.77 4.22 2.06
CA HIS A 159 26.33 4.88 0.82
C HIS A 159 25.83 6.32 1.04
N VAL A 160 26.51 7.07 1.92
CA VAL A 160 26.13 8.44 2.26
C VAL A 160 26.16 9.32 1.00
N PRO A 161 25.05 10.00 0.65
CA PRO A 161 25.01 10.86 -0.52
C PRO A 161 25.88 12.10 -0.33
N HIS A 162 26.28 12.70 -1.46
CA HIS A 162 27.05 13.95 -1.46
C HIS A 162 26.27 15.03 -2.22
N ASP A 163 26.45 16.29 -1.82
CA ASP A 163 25.92 17.43 -2.55
C ASP A 163 26.72 17.72 -3.82
N SER A 164 26.39 18.82 -4.51
CA SER A 164 27.07 19.25 -5.73
C SER A 164 28.52 19.68 -5.53
N GLU A 165 28.92 20.02 -4.29
CA GLU A 165 30.27 20.44 -3.93
C GLU A 165 31.11 19.27 -3.39
N GLY A 166 30.51 18.07 -3.30
CA GLY A 166 31.16 16.88 -2.78
C GLY A 166 31.17 16.82 -1.25
N VAL A 167 30.31 17.58 -0.58
CA VAL A 167 30.12 17.52 0.88
C VAL A 167 29.11 16.40 1.21
N PRO A 168 29.41 15.50 2.15
CA PRO A 168 28.45 14.48 2.59
C PRO A 168 27.19 15.09 3.17
N VAL A 169 26.06 14.49 2.84
CA VAL A 169 24.74 14.90 3.31
C VAL A 169 24.24 13.82 4.28
N ILE A 170 24.22 14.17 5.56
CA ILE A 170 23.85 13.29 6.65
C ILE A 170 22.34 13.39 6.88
N HIS A 171 21.63 12.27 6.78
CA HIS A 171 20.18 12.24 6.93
C HIS A 171 19.71 12.76 8.30
N THR A 172 20.24 12.18 9.39
CA THR A 172 19.85 12.59 10.75
C THR A 172 21.07 12.80 11.65
N VAL A 173 21.21 14.02 12.16
CA VAL A 173 22.17 14.41 13.20
C VAL A 173 21.42 14.69 14.50
N VAL A 174 21.87 14.11 15.61
CA VAL A 174 21.33 14.38 16.96
C VAL A 174 22.44 14.98 17.82
N ALA A 175 22.21 16.18 18.34
CA ALA A 175 23.20 16.95 19.08
C ALA A 175 22.65 17.46 20.42
N MET A 176 23.55 17.91 21.28
CA MET A 176 23.21 18.57 22.52
C MET A 176 24.14 19.76 22.73
N LYS A 177 23.57 20.93 22.93
CA LYS A 177 24.31 22.17 23.16
C LYS A 177 25.14 22.06 24.43
N ASN A 178 26.35 22.61 24.39
CA ASN A 178 27.37 22.54 25.45
C ASN A 178 27.90 21.13 25.76
N LEU A 179 27.47 20.11 25.03
CA LEU A 179 28.04 18.76 25.09
C LEU A 179 28.82 18.44 23.81
N HIS A 180 28.21 18.73 22.65
CA HIS A 180 28.79 18.43 21.34
C HIS A 180 29.26 19.70 20.62
N THR A 181 30.29 19.57 19.77
CA THR A 181 30.78 20.65 18.91
C THR A 181 29.89 20.84 17.65
N ASN A 182 29.94 22.02 17.05
CA ASN A 182 29.32 22.32 15.76
C ASN A 182 30.31 22.25 14.58
N ASP A 183 31.58 21.89 14.82
CA ASP A 183 32.64 21.88 13.80
C ASP A 183 32.33 20.94 12.62
N TYR A 184 31.44 19.97 12.82
CA TYR A 184 30.99 19.09 11.74
C TYR A 184 30.37 19.84 10.55
N LYS A 185 29.82 21.04 10.79
CA LYS A 185 29.18 21.86 9.75
C LYS A 185 30.18 22.37 8.71
N GLU A 186 31.49 22.31 9.01
CA GLU A 186 32.56 22.62 8.04
C GLU A 186 32.86 21.42 7.11
N HIS A 187 32.39 20.23 7.46
CA HIS A 187 32.77 18.97 6.82
C HIS A 187 31.59 18.14 6.29
N ALA A 188 30.38 18.39 6.77
CA ALA A 188 29.18 17.67 6.37
C ALA A 188 27.93 18.56 6.51
N ALA A 189 26.96 18.35 5.61
CA ALA A 189 25.62 18.91 5.71
C ALA A 189 24.69 17.93 6.45
N ALA A 190 23.59 18.44 7.00
CA ALA A 190 22.56 17.63 7.63
C ALA A 190 21.19 17.95 7.01
N GLU A 191 20.44 16.92 6.59
CA GLU A 191 19.05 17.10 6.14
C GLU A 191 18.11 17.36 7.32
N LEU A 192 18.40 16.75 8.46
CA LEU A 192 17.71 16.92 9.72
C LEU A 192 18.73 16.96 10.88
N GLU A 193 18.77 18.08 11.58
CA GLU A 193 19.54 18.25 12.82
C GLU A 193 18.57 18.47 13.99
N LEU A 194 18.65 17.58 14.98
CA LEU A 194 17.89 17.62 16.23
C LEU A 194 18.83 18.03 17.36
N GLN A 195 18.86 19.31 17.70
CA GLN A 195 19.73 19.85 18.74
C GLN A 195 18.96 20.13 20.03
N PHE A 196 19.29 19.38 21.08
CA PHE A 196 18.73 19.60 22.41
C PHE A 196 19.50 20.66 23.18
N GLU A 197 18.79 21.48 23.95
CA GLU A 197 19.37 22.42 24.91
C GLU A 197 18.78 22.16 26.30
N LEU A 198 19.65 22.03 27.30
CA LEU A 198 19.26 21.96 28.71
C LEU A 198 19.50 23.33 29.35
N ASP A 199 18.47 23.92 29.92
CA ASP A 199 18.60 25.12 30.75
C ASP A 199 17.69 25.06 31.98
N GLN A 200 17.65 26.15 32.76
CA GLN A 200 16.81 26.24 33.95
C GLN A 200 15.30 26.21 33.64
N ALA A 201 14.90 26.51 32.41
CA ALA A 201 13.51 26.49 31.96
C ALA A 201 13.05 25.11 31.47
N GLY A 202 13.98 24.19 31.19
CA GLY A 202 13.69 22.79 30.86
C GLY A 202 14.54 22.29 29.69
N VAL A 203 13.95 21.42 28.87
CA VAL A 203 14.59 20.90 27.66
C VAL A 203 13.96 21.53 26.42
N ARG A 204 14.76 22.28 25.67
CA ARG A 204 14.40 22.76 24.32
C ARG A 204 14.93 21.79 23.26
N LEU A 205 14.19 21.69 22.15
CA LEU A 205 14.60 20.98 20.95
C LEU A 205 14.55 21.94 19.77
N ASN A 206 15.71 22.26 19.20
CA ASN A 206 15.81 22.98 17.94
C ASN A 206 15.93 21.95 16.82
N VAL A 207 15.03 22.03 15.84
CA VAL A 207 14.95 21.15 14.67
C VAL A 207 15.33 21.98 13.45
N SER A 208 16.52 21.77 12.92
CA SER A 208 16.93 22.32 11.62
C SER A 208 16.67 21.29 10.54
N TYR A 209 16.00 21.66 9.46
CA TYR A 209 15.60 20.70 8.43
C TYR A 209 15.64 21.30 7.02
N ASP A 210 15.87 20.44 6.03
CA ASP A 210 15.77 20.79 4.61
C ASP A 210 14.30 20.99 4.20
N GLU A 211 13.90 22.24 3.94
CA GLU A 211 12.52 22.60 3.54
C GLU A 211 12.11 22.03 2.17
N GLN A 212 13.07 21.55 1.38
CA GLN A 212 12.77 20.89 0.10
C GLN A 212 12.29 19.46 0.31
N ARG A 213 12.64 18.82 1.43
CA ARG A 213 12.25 17.44 1.78
C ARG A 213 11.15 17.39 2.83
N TYR A 214 11.19 18.29 3.80
CA TYR A 214 10.31 18.29 4.96
C TYR A 214 9.47 19.55 5.05
N ARG A 215 8.24 19.40 5.55
CA ARG A 215 7.35 20.49 5.90
C ARG A 215 7.43 20.76 7.40
N GLU A 216 7.20 22.02 7.80
CA GLU A 216 7.20 22.42 9.21
C GLU A 216 6.19 21.60 10.03
N GLU A 217 5.02 21.30 9.46
CA GLU A 217 3.97 20.51 10.11
C GLU A 217 4.45 19.09 10.46
N THR A 218 5.38 18.52 9.68
CA THR A 218 5.98 17.22 9.97
C THR A 218 6.95 17.30 11.14
N MET A 219 7.74 18.36 11.24
CA MET A 219 8.65 18.59 12.38
C MET A 219 7.88 18.86 13.68
N VAL A 220 6.79 19.63 13.61
CA VAL A 220 5.86 19.86 14.73
C VAL A 220 5.23 18.54 15.17
N ARG A 221 4.71 17.74 14.23
CA ARG A 221 4.10 16.43 14.53
C ARG A 221 5.11 15.45 15.13
N PHE A 222 6.33 15.39 14.59
CA PHE A 222 7.43 14.58 15.13
C PHE A 222 7.75 14.98 16.58
N THR A 223 7.88 16.27 16.86
CA THR A 223 8.16 16.79 18.21
C THR A 223 7.01 16.48 19.19
N ASN A 224 5.76 16.63 18.76
CA ASN A 224 4.60 16.27 19.58
C ASN A 224 4.57 14.76 19.90
N ARG A 225 4.89 13.90 18.92
CA ARG A 225 5.00 12.45 19.15
C ARG A 225 6.16 12.09 20.06
N LEU A 226 7.29 12.81 19.98
CA LEU A 226 8.42 12.66 20.89
C LEU A 226 8.01 12.97 22.33
N ASN A 227 7.27 14.05 22.54
CA ASN A 227 6.73 14.40 23.85
C ASN A 227 5.76 13.33 24.38
N ARG A 228 4.86 12.80 23.55
CA ARG A 228 3.95 11.69 23.93
C ARG A 228 4.72 10.42 24.28
N PHE A 229 5.73 10.07 23.48
CA PHE A 229 6.60 8.94 23.75
C PHE A 229 7.27 9.09 25.12
N PHE A 230 7.88 10.25 25.40
CA PHE A 230 8.49 10.51 26.70
C PHE A 230 7.50 10.52 27.86
N ALA A 231 6.28 11.00 27.66
CA ALA A 231 5.22 10.93 28.66
C ALA A 231 4.88 9.49 29.06
N ALA A 232 5.02 8.52 28.14
CA ALA A 232 4.87 7.11 28.46
C ALA A 232 6.12 6.54 29.15
N VAL A 233 7.29 6.66 28.52
CA VAL A 233 8.47 5.87 28.91
C VAL A 233 9.28 6.44 30.08
N LEU A 234 9.24 7.76 30.31
CA LEU A 234 9.99 8.35 31.43
C LEU A 234 9.40 7.97 32.80
N PHE A 235 8.11 7.68 32.84
CA PHE A 235 7.40 7.23 34.04
C PHE A 235 7.41 5.71 34.21
N GLN A 236 7.56 4.96 33.11
CA GLN A 236 7.58 3.51 33.09
C GLN A 236 8.75 2.98 32.23
N PRO A 237 10.00 3.01 32.71
CA PRO A 237 11.16 2.61 31.89
C PRO A 237 11.18 1.15 31.45
N GLU A 238 10.41 0.28 32.10
CA GLU A 238 10.26 -1.14 31.72
C GLU A 238 9.22 -1.35 30.61
N LEU A 239 8.51 -0.29 30.18
CA LEU A 239 7.53 -0.34 29.09
C LEU A 239 8.24 -0.71 27.77
N ARG A 240 7.63 -1.60 26.98
CA ARG A 240 8.10 -1.93 25.63
C ARG A 240 7.74 -0.81 24.68
N LEU A 241 8.58 -0.60 23.65
CA LEU A 241 8.35 0.49 22.71
C LEU A 241 6.97 0.42 22.01
N GLN A 242 6.53 -0.77 21.63
CA GLN A 242 5.21 -0.98 21.00
C GLN A 242 4.01 -0.61 21.88
N ASP A 243 4.19 -0.61 23.21
CA ASP A 243 3.12 -0.32 24.17
C ASP A 243 3.02 1.19 24.46
N ALA A 244 3.95 2.01 23.91
CA ALA A 244 3.90 3.45 24.00
C ALA A 244 2.98 4.02 22.90
N ASP A 245 1.84 4.56 23.30
CA ASP A 245 0.85 5.12 22.37
C ASP A 245 1.27 6.49 21.83
N LEU A 246 1.66 6.51 20.56
CA LEU A 246 2.18 7.70 19.89
C LEU A 246 1.10 8.59 19.29
N LEU A 247 -0.07 8.04 18.95
CA LEU A 247 -1.13 8.77 18.27
C LEU A 247 -1.98 9.54 19.28
N THR A 248 -2.39 10.76 18.92
CA THR A 248 -3.39 11.49 19.70
C THR A 248 -4.78 10.85 19.53
N GLU A 249 -5.69 11.14 20.47
CA GLU A 249 -7.08 10.70 20.32
C GLU A 249 -7.74 11.31 19.07
N ASP A 250 -7.37 12.53 18.69
CA ASP A 250 -7.84 13.17 17.46
C ASP A 250 -7.30 12.45 16.21
N GLU A 251 -6.01 12.07 16.20
CA GLU A 251 -5.42 11.28 15.10
C GLU A 251 -6.11 9.91 14.98
N LYS A 252 -6.37 9.23 16.10
CA LYS A 252 -7.12 7.96 16.11
C LYS A 252 -8.56 8.14 15.63
N ALA A 253 -9.25 9.17 16.09
CA ALA A 253 -10.61 9.49 15.66
C ALA A 253 -10.68 9.83 14.17
N GLN A 254 -9.65 10.48 13.64
CA GLN A 254 -9.53 10.75 12.21
C GLN A 254 -9.33 9.45 11.41
N ILE A 255 -8.36 8.62 11.80
CA ILE A 255 -8.00 7.39 11.08
C ILE A 255 -9.13 6.35 11.14
N VAL A 256 -9.67 6.11 12.34
CA VAL A 256 -10.67 5.05 12.57
C VAL A 256 -12.08 5.55 12.26
N GLY A 257 -12.39 6.81 12.57
CA GLY A 257 -13.72 7.39 12.38
C GLY A 257 -13.86 8.14 11.05
N GLN A 258 -13.17 9.27 10.90
CA GLN A 258 -13.43 10.21 9.80
C GLN A 258 -13.10 9.63 8.43
N PHE A 259 -11.95 8.97 8.27
CA PHE A 259 -11.58 8.33 7.00
C PHE A 259 -12.49 7.16 6.63
N ASN A 260 -13.12 6.52 7.63
CA ASN A 260 -14.04 5.40 7.44
C ASN A 260 -15.52 5.81 7.52
N ALA A 261 -15.84 7.11 7.48
CA ALA A 261 -17.21 7.62 7.48
C ALA A 261 -17.88 7.43 6.10
N THR A 262 -17.93 6.18 5.63
CA THR A 262 -18.34 5.78 4.27
C THR A 262 -19.67 5.01 4.24
N ALA A 263 -20.43 5.05 5.33
CA ALA A 263 -21.77 4.50 5.43
C ALA A 263 -22.68 5.11 4.35
N ALA A 264 -23.36 4.26 3.59
CA ALA A 264 -24.29 4.68 2.54
C ALA A 264 -25.46 3.70 2.46
N ASP A 265 -26.61 4.22 2.04
CA ASP A 265 -27.79 3.40 1.77
C ASP A 265 -27.74 2.83 0.35
N TYR A 266 -27.97 1.53 0.24
CA TYR A 266 -27.95 0.77 -1.00
C TYR A 266 -28.79 -0.51 -0.79
N PRO A 267 -29.28 -1.16 -1.85
CA PRO A 267 -30.10 -2.37 -1.74
C PRO A 267 -29.27 -3.58 -1.26
N ARG A 268 -28.88 -3.56 0.02
CA ARG A 268 -27.91 -4.49 0.62
C ARG A 268 -28.42 -5.92 0.70
N GLU A 269 -29.73 -6.09 0.81
CA GLU A 269 -30.37 -7.39 1.00
C GLU A 269 -30.71 -8.09 -0.33
N ASP A 270 -30.52 -7.41 -1.46
CA ASP A 270 -30.84 -7.94 -2.78
C ASP A 270 -29.64 -8.62 -3.45
N SER A 271 -29.90 -9.65 -4.24
CA SER A 271 -28.90 -10.28 -5.10
C SER A 271 -28.75 -9.55 -6.44
N ILE A 272 -27.63 -9.79 -7.13
CA ILE A 272 -27.38 -9.24 -8.47
C ILE A 272 -28.49 -9.67 -9.44
N GLY A 273 -28.90 -10.94 -9.39
CA GLY A 273 -29.96 -11.49 -10.24
C GLY A 273 -31.30 -10.78 -10.01
N GLY A 274 -31.71 -10.61 -8.74
CA GLY A 274 -32.95 -9.91 -8.40
C GLY A 274 -32.95 -8.44 -8.81
N LEU A 275 -31.83 -7.74 -8.60
CA LEU A 275 -31.69 -6.34 -9.05
C LEU A 275 -31.73 -6.20 -10.57
N PHE A 276 -31.13 -7.15 -11.30
CA PHE A 276 -31.20 -7.17 -12.75
C PHE A 276 -32.63 -7.43 -13.25
N GLU A 277 -33.36 -8.38 -12.65
CA GLU A 277 -34.77 -8.64 -12.99
C GLU A 277 -35.65 -7.41 -12.77
N ALA A 278 -35.50 -6.75 -11.61
CA ALA A 278 -36.22 -5.51 -11.31
C ALA A 278 -35.90 -4.40 -12.33
N GLN A 279 -34.64 -4.30 -12.78
CA GLN A 279 -34.25 -3.37 -13.83
C GLN A 279 -34.86 -3.73 -15.19
N ALA A 280 -34.88 -5.03 -15.54
CA ALA A 280 -35.44 -5.51 -16.79
C ALA A 280 -36.95 -5.30 -16.88
N GLU A 281 -37.67 -5.42 -15.76
CA GLU A 281 -39.09 -5.06 -15.67
C GLU A 281 -39.31 -3.54 -15.81
N ARG A 282 -38.40 -2.72 -15.27
CA ARG A 282 -38.52 -1.26 -15.32
C ARG A 282 -38.30 -0.69 -16.73
N THR A 283 -37.35 -1.23 -17.49
CA THR A 283 -36.97 -0.71 -18.82
C THR A 283 -36.75 -1.83 -19.84
N PRO A 284 -37.78 -2.63 -20.17
CA PRO A 284 -37.63 -3.88 -20.92
C PRO A 284 -37.09 -3.69 -22.34
N GLU A 285 -37.51 -2.62 -23.03
CA GLU A 285 -37.14 -2.34 -24.43
C GLU A 285 -35.81 -1.57 -24.56
N GLN A 286 -35.19 -1.16 -23.45
CA GLN A 286 -33.92 -0.46 -23.50
C GLN A 286 -32.81 -1.45 -23.86
N THR A 287 -31.88 -1.06 -24.74
CA THR A 287 -30.67 -1.85 -25.03
C THR A 287 -29.88 -2.08 -23.75
N ALA A 288 -29.56 -3.34 -23.44
CA ALA A 288 -28.77 -3.73 -22.29
C ALA A 288 -27.32 -4.03 -22.67
N VAL A 289 -27.12 -4.82 -23.73
CA VAL A 289 -25.78 -5.22 -24.20
C VAL A 289 -25.65 -5.08 -25.71
N VAL A 290 -24.48 -4.63 -26.17
CA VAL A 290 -24.11 -4.45 -27.57
C VAL A 290 -22.77 -5.12 -27.82
N TYR A 291 -22.71 -6.00 -28.81
CA TYR A 291 -21.46 -6.54 -29.35
C TYR A 291 -21.56 -6.58 -30.87
N GLU A 292 -20.70 -5.83 -31.55
CA GLU A 292 -20.74 -5.68 -33.01
C GLU A 292 -22.16 -5.28 -33.49
N ASP A 293 -22.78 -6.09 -34.35
CA ASP A 293 -24.13 -5.88 -34.88
C ASP A 293 -25.23 -6.47 -33.98
N VAL A 294 -24.87 -7.23 -32.94
CA VAL A 294 -25.82 -7.86 -32.01
C VAL A 294 -26.16 -6.89 -30.88
N LYS A 295 -27.45 -6.68 -30.67
CA LYS A 295 -28.00 -5.85 -29.59
C LYS A 295 -29.10 -6.61 -28.90
N LEU A 296 -28.98 -6.81 -27.59
CA LEU A 296 -30.07 -7.33 -26.77
C LEU A 296 -30.64 -6.21 -25.90
N THR A 297 -31.95 -6.14 -25.86
CA THR A 297 -32.70 -5.38 -24.86
C THR A 297 -32.61 -6.04 -23.48
N TYR A 298 -32.98 -5.31 -22.44
CA TYR A 298 -33.08 -5.87 -21.09
C TYR A 298 -34.01 -7.09 -21.03
N ARG A 299 -35.16 -7.05 -21.72
CA ARG A 299 -36.08 -8.19 -21.79
C ARG A 299 -35.41 -9.40 -22.45
N GLU A 300 -34.82 -9.24 -23.63
CA GLU A 300 -34.20 -10.34 -24.37
C GLU A 300 -33.02 -10.95 -23.61
N LEU A 301 -32.19 -10.12 -22.97
CA LEU A 301 -31.09 -10.59 -22.13
C LEU A 301 -31.62 -11.38 -20.93
N ASN A 302 -32.68 -10.89 -20.27
CA ASN A 302 -33.29 -11.57 -19.13
C ASN A 302 -33.89 -12.93 -19.52
N GLU A 303 -34.69 -12.96 -20.59
CA GLU A 303 -35.31 -14.19 -21.10
C GLU A 303 -34.26 -15.24 -21.48
N ARG A 304 -33.20 -14.84 -22.22
CA ARG A 304 -32.13 -15.76 -22.62
C ARG A 304 -31.35 -16.28 -21.41
N ALA A 305 -31.07 -15.43 -20.42
CA ALA A 305 -30.41 -15.85 -19.18
C ALA A 305 -31.29 -16.77 -18.33
N ASN A 306 -32.61 -16.53 -18.27
CA ASN A 306 -33.55 -17.40 -17.55
C ASN A 306 -33.60 -18.81 -18.14
N ARG A 307 -33.67 -18.92 -19.47
CA ARG A 307 -33.65 -20.21 -20.17
C ARG A 307 -32.40 -21.02 -19.85
N LEU A 308 -31.23 -20.38 -19.86
CA LEU A 308 -29.97 -21.02 -19.49
C LEU A 308 -29.92 -21.35 -18.00
N ALA A 309 -30.34 -20.44 -17.12
CA ALA A 309 -30.36 -20.64 -15.67
C ALA A 309 -31.19 -21.86 -15.28
N ARG A 310 -32.33 -22.12 -15.96
CA ARG A 310 -33.13 -23.35 -15.76
C ARG A 310 -32.35 -24.61 -16.14
N THR A 311 -31.64 -24.60 -17.26
CA THR A 311 -30.76 -25.72 -17.63
C THR A 311 -29.70 -25.96 -16.57
N LEU A 312 -29.06 -24.90 -16.06
CA LEU A 312 -28.04 -25.00 -15.01
C LEU A 312 -28.61 -25.53 -13.69
N TRP A 313 -29.81 -25.06 -13.31
CA TRP A 313 -30.52 -25.55 -12.14
C TRP A 313 -30.86 -27.03 -12.25
N VAL A 314 -31.38 -27.49 -13.41
CA VAL A 314 -31.64 -28.91 -13.69
C VAL A 314 -30.34 -29.73 -13.67
N ALA A 315 -29.22 -29.15 -14.14
CA ALA A 315 -27.89 -29.76 -14.09
C ALA A 315 -27.28 -29.79 -12.67
N GLY A 316 -27.97 -29.22 -11.67
CA GLY A 316 -27.63 -29.36 -10.25
C GLY A 316 -26.91 -28.17 -9.63
N VAL A 317 -26.91 -26.99 -10.28
CA VAL A 317 -26.42 -25.75 -9.65
C VAL A 317 -27.27 -25.40 -8.43
N LYS A 318 -26.59 -25.02 -7.34
CA LYS A 318 -27.16 -24.63 -6.06
C LYS A 318 -26.46 -23.36 -5.57
N ARG A 319 -26.94 -22.81 -4.44
CA ARG A 319 -26.26 -21.74 -3.70
C ARG A 319 -24.79 -22.05 -3.50
N ASP A 320 -23.95 -21.06 -3.73
CA ASP A 320 -22.49 -21.10 -3.61
C ASP A 320 -21.78 -22.14 -4.48
N GLU A 321 -22.49 -22.84 -5.39
CA GLU A 321 -21.85 -23.83 -6.25
C GLU A 321 -21.01 -23.11 -7.31
N PRO A 322 -19.70 -23.40 -7.39
CA PRO A 322 -18.83 -22.80 -8.39
C PRO A 322 -19.15 -23.37 -9.78
N VAL A 323 -19.40 -22.48 -10.73
CA VAL A 323 -19.62 -22.81 -12.14
C VAL A 323 -18.56 -22.12 -12.97
N ALA A 324 -17.70 -22.91 -13.64
CA ALA A 324 -16.66 -22.36 -14.48
C ALA A 324 -17.25 -21.75 -15.75
N ILE A 325 -16.70 -20.63 -16.19
CA ILE A 325 -17.03 -20.02 -17.48
C ILE A 325 -15.76 -19.68 -18.24
N MET A 326 -15.63 -20.23 -19.44
CA MET A 326 -14.51 -20.03 -20.35
C MET A 326 -15.04 -19.48 -21.67
N ALA A 327 -15.05 -18.16 -21.78
CA ALA A 327 -15.59 -17.47 -22.94
C ALA A 327 -14.83 -16.17 -23.20
N GLU A 328 -14.66 -15.84 -24.48
CA GLU A 328 -14.23 -14.51 -24.91
C GLU A 328 -15.36 -13.49 -24.73
N ARG A 329 -15.04 -12.19 -24.85
CA ARG A 329 -16.05 -11.12 -24.78
C ARG A 329 -17.09 -11.35 -25.87
N SER A 330 -18.33 -11.56 -25.45
CA SER A 330 -19.47 -11.90 -26.30
C SER A 330 -20.77 -11.69 -25.53
N VAL A 331 -21.89 -11.64 -26.25
CA VAL A 331 -23.22 -11.61 -25.62
C VAL A 331 -23.46 -12.91 -24.83
N GLU A 332 -23.01 -14.04 -25.36
CA GLU A 332 -23.07 -15.36 -24.73
C GLU A 332 -22.35 -15.39 -23.38
N MET A 333 -21.20 -14.73 -23.25
CA MET A 333 -20.49 -14.60 -21.98
C MET A 333 -21.34 -13.87 -20.93
N VAL A 334 -21.97 -12.75 -21.30
CA VAL A 334 -22.84 -11.98 -20.39
C VAL A 334 -24.07 -12.80 -20.00
N VAL A 335 -24.69 -13.50 -20.95
CA VAL A 335 -25.81 -14.43 -20.71
C VAL A 335 -25.39 -15.54 -19.75
N GLY A 336 -24.22 -16.16 -19.97
CA GLY A 336 -23.69 -17.24 -19.14
C GLY A 336 -23.43 -16.79 -17.70
N VAL A 337 -22.76 -15.65 -17.51
CA VAL A 337 -22.52 -15.07 -16.19
C VAL A 337 -23.84 -14.80 -15.45
N LEU A 338 -24.80 -14.14 -16.12
CA LEU A 338 -26.09 -13.82 -15.51
C LEU A 338 -26.91 -15.08 -15.20
N ALA A 339 -26.86 -16.10 -16.07
CA ALA A 339 -27.55 -17.37 -15.86
C ALA A 339 -26.98 -18.16 -14.67
N ILE A 340 -25.66 -18.17 -14.48
CA ILE A 340 -25.01 -18.78 -13.31
C ILE A 340 -25.57 -18.15 -12.03
N LEU A 341 -25.59 -16.82 -11.95
CA LEU A 341 -26.09 -16.09 -10.78
C LEU A 341 -27.58 -16.34 -10.53
N LYS A 342 -28.40 -16.39 -11.59
CA LYS A 342 -29.84 -16.68 -11.49
C LYS A 342 -30.12 -18.12 -11.06
N ALA A 343 -29.29 -19.07 -11.46
CA ALA A 343 -29.36 -20.46 -10.98
C ALA A 343 -28.88 -20.62 -9.52
N GLY A 344 -28.23 -19.59 -8.98
CA GLY A 344 -27.74 -19.49 -7.61
C GLY A 344 -26.26 -19.83 -7.44
N GLY A 345 -25.54 -20.13 -8.52
CA GLY A 345 -24.12 -20.45 -8.48
C GLY A 345 -23.22 -19.21 -8.51
N ALA A 346 -21.93 -19.44 -8.27
CA ALA A 346 -20.88 -18.43 -8.37
C ALA A 346 -20.05 -18.67 -9.63
N TYR A 347 -19.88 -17.65 -10.48
CA TYR A 347 -19.11 -17.83 -11.70
C TYR A 347 -17.59 -17.83 -11.42
N VAL A 348 -16.89 -18.77 -12.04
CA VAL A 348 -15.43 -18.90 -11.98
C VAL A 348 -14.88 -18.64 -13.38
N PRO A 349 -14.49 -17.40 -13.71
CA PRO A 349 -14.03 -17.07 -15.04
C PRO A 349 -12.64 -17.67 -15.28
N VAL A 350 -12.48 -18.31 -16.44
CA VAL A 350 -11.22 -18.90 -16.90
C VAL A 350 -10.91 -18.37 -18.29
N ASP A 351 -9.69 -17.85 -18.46
CA ASP A 351 -9.24 -17.32 -19.75
C ASP A 351 -8.89 -18.48 -20.68
N PRO A 352 -9.51 -18.60 -21.87
CA PRO A 352 -9.18 -19.65 -22.83
C PRO A 352 -7.73 -19.59 -23.35
N ASP A 353 -7.07 -18.44 -23.26
CA ASP A 353 -5.68 -18.26 -23.69
C ASP A 353 -4.65 -18.69 -22.63
N TYR A 354 -5.09 -19.08 -21.43
CA TYR A 354 -4.19 -19.60 -20.43
C TYR A 354 -3.56 -20.94 -20.85
N PRO A 355 -2.31 -21.22 -20.41
CA PRO A 355 -1.72 -22.54 -20.58
C PRO A 355 -2.62 -23.63 -19.98
N GLU A 356 -2.69 -24.78 -20.63
CA GLU A 356 -3.58 -25.89 -20.26
C GLU A 356 -3.42 -26.33 -18.80
N GLU A 357 -2.17 -26.39 -18.30
CA GLU A 357 -1.89 -26.70 -16.89
C GLU A 357 -2.53 -25.71 -15.92
N ARG A 358 -2.51 -24.42 -16.27
CA ARG A 358 -3.14 -23.37 -15.48
C ARG A 358 -4.66 -23.52 -15.50
N VAL A 359 -5.24 -23.74 -16.68
CA VAL A 359 -6.69 -24.00 -16.82
C VAL A 359 -7.11 -25.18 -15.95
N ARG A 360 -6.41 -26.31 -16.06
CA ARG A 360 -6.67 -27.51 -15.25
C ARG A 360 -6.61 -27.21 -13.76
N TYR A 361 -5.55 -26.53 -13.31
CA TYR A 361 -5.40 -26.13 -11.91
C TYR A 361 -6.59 -25.30 -11.41
N LEU A 362 -7.05 -24.30 -12.19
CA LEU A 362 -8.18 -23.45 -11.79
C LEU A 362 -9.49 -24.23 -11.69
N LEU A 363 -9.75 -25.14 -12.63
CA LEU A 363 -10.93 -26.00 -12.63
C LEU A 363 -10.90 -26.97 -11.43
N ASP A 364 -9.75 -27.59 -11.17
CA ASP A 364 -9.57 -28.53 -10.07
C ASP A 364 -9.68 -27.84 -8.70
N ASP A 365 -8.98 -26.71 -8.50
CA ASP A 365 -8.96 -25.97 -7.22
C ASP A 365 -10.33 -25.33 -6.93
N SER A 366 -11.06 -24.91 -7.95
CA SER A 366 -12.41 -24.35 -7.77
C SER A 366 -13.45 -25.41 -7.41
N GLY A 367 -13.19 -26.69 -7.71
CA GLY A 367 -14.17 -27.76 -7.54
C GLY A 367 -15.39 -27.65 -8.48
N ALA A 368 -15.31 -26.84 -9.53
CA ALA A 368 -16.41 -26.65 -10.47
C ALA A 368 -16.76 -27.96 -11.18
N LYS A 369 -18.05 -28.32 -11.16
CA LYS A 369 -18.58 -29.53 -11.84
C LYS A 369 -19.21 -29.22 -13.19
N LEU A 370 -19.41 -27.95 -13.48
CA LEU A 370 -19.97 -27.44 -14.72
C LEU A 370 -19.03 -26.40 -15.31
N LEU A 371 -18.85 -26.49 -16.63
CA LEU A 371 -18.06 -25.55 -17.41
C LEU A 371 -18.92 -25.02 -18.57
N LEU A 372 -19.22 -23.73 -18.55
CA LEU A 372 -19.82 -23.02 -19.67
C LEU A 372 -18.70 -22.60 -20.61
N THR A 373 -18.82 -22.94 -21.89
CA THR A 373 -17.86 -22.53 -22.92
C THR A 373 -18.57 -21.96 -24.13
N GLN A 374 -17.96 -20.97 -24.80
CA GLN A 374 -18.52 -20.43 -26.05
C GLN A 374 -18.47 -21.44 -27.19
N ARG A 375 -17.44 -22.30 -27.20
CA ARG A 375 -17.20 -23.34 -28.20
C ARG A 375 -16.48 -24.51 -27.54
N ARG A 376 -16.87 -25.75 -27.84
CA ARG A 376 -16.23 -26.94 -27.23
C ARG A 376 -14.73 -27.02 -27.52
N GLU A 377 -14.27 -26.52 -28.66
CA GLU A 377 -12.86 -26.53 -29.06
C GLU A 377 -11.96 -25.64 -28.19
N LEU A 378 -12.52 -24.71 -27.42
CA LEU A 378 -11.77 -23.90 -26.46
C LEU A 378 -11.31 -24.71 -25.25
N VAL A 379 -12.00 -25.81 -24.94
CA VAL A 379 -11.67 -26.68 -23.81
C VAL A 379 -10.55 -27.63 -24.24
N ARG A 380 -9.30 -27.17 -24.07
CA ARG A 380 -8.08 -27.92 -24.43
C ARG A 380 -7.58 -28.89 -23.35
N THR A 381 -8.28 -28.97 -22.21
CA THR A 381 -7.96 -29.86 -21.09
C THR A 381 -9.07 -30.89 -20.91
N ASP A 382 -8.71 -32.08 -20.41
CA ASP A 382 -9.68 -33.06 -19.93
C ASP A 382 -10.39 -32.49 -18.69
N PHE A 383 -11.65 -32.04 -18.86
CA PHE A 383 -12.52 -31.64 -17.77
C PHE A 383 -13.47 -32.79 -17.43
N ALA A 384 -13.46 -33.24 -16.17
CA ALA A 384 -14.28 -34.38 -15.74
C ALA A 384 -15.77 -34.05 -15.54
N GLY A 385 -16.11 -32.75 -15.43
CA GLY A 385 -17.47 -32.28 -15.27
C GLY A 385 -18.25 -32.17 -16.58
N THR A 386 -19.47 -31.65 -16.51
CA THR A 386 -20.31 -31.46 -17.70
C THR A 386 -20.05 -30.10 -18.34
N VAL A 387 -19.81 -30.12 -19.66
CA VAL A 387 -19.57 -28.93 -20.47
C VAL A 387 -20.87 -28.49 -21.13
N VAL A 388 -21.20 -27.22 -20.96
CA VAL A 388 -22.35 -26.55 -21.58
C VAL A 388 -21.84 -25.62 -22.66
N ASP A 389 -22.27 -25.82 -23.91
CA ASP A 389 -21.92 -24.97 -25.04
C ASP A 389 -22.91 -23.80 -25.13
N LEU A 390 -22.43 -22.58 -24.93
CA LEU A 390 -23.26 -21.37 -24.95
C LEU A 390 -23.79 -21.02 -26.35
N SER A 391 -23.18 -21.55 -27.40
CA SER A 391 -23.61 -21.38 -28.79
C SER A 391 -24.66 -22.40 -29.23
N ASP A 392 -24.85 -23.48 -28.46
CA ASP A 392 -25.85 -24.51 -28.74
C ASP A 392 -27.21 -24.11 -28.16
N GLU A 393 -28.19 -23.84 -29.03
CA GLU A 393 -29.55 -23.52 -28.63
C GLU A 393 -30.21 -24.66 -27.82
N GLY A 394 -29.76 -25.91 -28.01
CA GLY A 394 -30.20 -27.06 -27.22
C GLY A 394 -29.81 -27.00 -25.74
N ALA A 395 -28.87 -26.12 -25.36
CA ALA A 395 -28.51 -25.86 -23.97
C ALA A 395 -29.50 -24.94 -23.24
N TYR A 396 -30.50 -24.37 -23.92
CA TYR A 396 -31.41 -23.38 -23.36
C TYR A 396 -32.82 -23.97 -23.21
N HIS A 397 -33.31 -24.06 -21.97
CA HIS A 397 -34.66 -24.54 -21.66
C HIS A 397 -35.75 -23.68 -22.34
N ASP A 398 -36.91 -24.23 -22.72
CA ASP A 398 -37.94 -23.48 -23.45
C ASP A 398 -38.58 -22.33 -22.63
N ASP A 399 -38.74 -22.52 -21.31
CA ASP A 399 -39.30 -21.53 -20.40
C ASP A 399 -38.33 -20.38 -20.10
N ALA A 400 -38.73 -19.16 -20.46
CA ALA A 400 -37.97 -17.92 -20.28
C ALA A 400 -38.43 -17.06 -19.09
N THR A 401 -39.40 -17.52 -18.29
CA THR A 401 -39.88 -16.77 -17.11
C THR A 401 -38.81 -16.70 -16.02
N ASN A 402 -38.87 -15.68 -15.16
CA ASN A 402 -37.94 -15.54 -14.02
C ASN A 402 -38.01 -16.78 -13.12
N LEU A 403 -36.85 -17.18 -12.60
CA LEU A 403 -36.76 -18.26 -11.62
C LEU A 403 -37.08 -17.69 -10.24
N GLU A 404 -37.51 -18.56 -9.32
CA GLU A 404 -37.60 -18.17 -7.92
C GLU A 404 -36.20 -17.80 -7.40
N PRO A 405 -36.03 -16.65 -6.70
CA PRO A 405 -34.74 -16.22 -6.20
C PRO A 405 -34.07 -17.29 -5.32
N VAL A 406 -32.99 -17.87 -5.82
CA VAL A 406 -32.23 -18.87 -5.08
C VAL A 406 -31.23 -18.19 -4.16
N SER A 407 -30.41 -17.26 -4.63
CA SER A 407 -29.33 -16.64 -3.84
C SER A 407 -29.74 -15.38 -3.09
N GLY A 408 -29.21 -15.22 -1.88
CA GLY A 408 -29.26 -14.03 -1.06
C GLY A 408 -28.00 -13.15 -1.17
N PRO A 409 -27.92 -12.07 -0.37
CA PRO A 409 -26.85 -11.08 -0.46
C PRO A 409 -25.47 -11.58 0.01
N GLU A 410 -25.44 -12.58 0.88
CA GLU A 410 -24.20 -13.17 1.45
C GLU A 410 -23.73 -14.42 0.69
N ASP A 411 -24.51 -14.90 -0.28
CA ASP A 411 -24.09 -15.99 -1.16
C ASP A 411 -23.06 -15.48 -2.18
N LEU A 412 -22.22 -16.40 -2.69
CA LEU A 412 -21.14 -16.10 -3.61
C LEU A 412 -21.66 -15.65 -4.99
N ALA A 413 -21.17 -14.51 -5.46
CA ALA A 413 -21.35 -14.05 -6.83
C ALA A 413 -20.27 -14.64 -7.76
N TYR A 414 -19.02 -14.62 -7.33
CA TYR A 414 -17.91 -15.12 -8.14
C TYR A 414 -16.72 -15.63 -7.34
N VAL A 415 -15.88 -16.39 -8.03
CA VAL A 415 -14.53 -16.74 -7.56
C VAL A 415 -13.52 -16.35 -8.64
N ILE A 416 -12.77 -15.26 -8.41
CA ILE A 416 -11.75 -14.78 -9.35
C ILE A 416 -10.36 -15.11 -8.81
N TYR A 417 -9.51 -15.71 -9.65
CA TYR A 417 -8.17 -16.13 -9.25
C TYR A 417 -7.13 -15.03 -9.41
N THR A 418 -6.30 -14.88 -8.39
CA THR A 418 -5.16 -13.94 -8.39
C THR A 418 -3.83 -14.68 -8.38
N SER A 419 -2.76 -14.04 -8.86
CA SER A 419 -1.39 -14.56 -8.72
C SER A 419 -1.00 -14.55 -7.23
N GLY A 420 -1.27 -15.63 -6.53
CA GLY A 420 -0.95 -15.74 -5.11
C GLY A 420 0.54 -15.52 -4.85
N THR A 421 0.88 -14.90 -3.72
CA THR A 421 2.28 -14.67 -3.29
C THR A 421 3.11 -15.95 -3.18
N THR A 422 2.45 -17.10 -3.07
CA THR A 422 3.04 -18.44 -3.00
C THR A 422 3.29 -19.08 -4.38
N GLY A 423 3.09 -18.34 -5.48
CA GLY A 423 3.24 -18.83 -6.86
C GLY A 423 2.04 -19.64 -7.38
N LYS A 424 1.24 -20.24 -6.49
CA LYS A 424 -0.04 -20.88 -6.84
C LYS A 424 -1.19 -19.86 -6.85
N PRO A 425 -2.02 -19.82 -7.92
CA PRO A 425 -3.20 -18.96 -7.94
C PRO A 425 -4.16 -19.26 -6.78
N LYS A 426 -4.83 -18.23 -6.25
CA LYS A 426 -5.83 -18.34 -5.18
C LYS A 426 -7.15 -17.74 -5.61
N GLY A 427 -8.25 -18.48 -5.43
CA GLY A 427 -9.60 -18.01 -5.70
C GLY A 427 -10.10 -17.04 -4.63
N VAL A 428 -10.38 -15.80 -5.02
CA VAL A 428 -11.01 -14.79 -4.17
C VAL A 428 -12.52 -14.94 -4.30
N MET A 429 -13.15 -15.38 -3.21
CA MET A 429 -14.59 -15.56 -3.11
C MET A 429 -15.27 -14.23 -2.75
N VAL A 430 -16.19 -13.77 -3.58
CA VAL A 430 -16.88 -12.48 -3.40
C VAL A 430 -18.39 -12.68 -3.40
N GLU A 431 -19.06 -12.07 -2.43
CA GLU A 431 -20.49 -12.18 -2.21
C GLU A 431 -21.28 -11.18 -3.08
N HIS A 432 -22.56 -11.48 -3.34
CA HIS A 432 -23.44 -10.58 -4.10
C HIS A 432 -23.45 -9.15 -3.55
N ARG A 433 -23.58 -8.96 -2.23
CA ARG A 433 -23.65 -7.63 -1.61
C ARG A 433 -22.40 -6.78 -1.84
N ASN A 434 -21.24 -7.40 -2.06
CA ASN A 434 -20.00 -6.66 -2.33
C ASN A 434 -20.08 -5.99 -3.70
N VAL A 435 -20.53 -6.72 -4.72
CA VAL A 435 -20.74 -6.19 -6.07
C VAL A 435 -21.86 -5.15 -6.07
N VAL A 436 -22.96 -5.41 -5.36
CA VAL A 436 -24.06 -4.45 -5.28
C VAL A 436 -23.61 -3.15 -4.62
N ARG A 437 -22.83 -3.22 -3.53
CA ARG A 437 -22.25 -2.02 -2.88
C ARG A 437 -21.36 -1.23 -3.82
N LEU A 438 -20.60 -1.93 -4.68
CA LEU A 438 -19.70 -1.32 -5.64
C LEU A 438 -20.47 -0.49 -6.68
N VAL A 439 -21.66 -0.90 -7.12
CA VAL A 439 -22.30 -0.29 -8.31
C VAL A 439 -23.64 0.41 -8.06
N LYS A 440 -24.25 0.24 -6.88
CA LYS A 440 -25.52 0.90 -6.52
C LYS A 440 -25.27 2.07 -5.59
N ASN A 441 -25.95 3.19 -5.88
CA ASN A 441 -25.91 4.42 -5.08
C ASN A 441 -24.48 4.88 -4.77
N THR A 442 -23.61 4.82 -5.78
CA THR A 442 -22.20 5.19 -5.68
C THR A 442 -22.02 6.70 -5.62
N ASN A 443 -20.96 7.16 -4.95
CA ASN A 443 -20.63 8.59 -4.82
C ASN A 443 -19.35 9.01 -5.58
N TYR A 444 -18.71 8.07 -6.29
CA TYR A 444 -17.46 8.30 -7.02
C TYR A 444 -17.64 8.29 -8.55
N VAL A 445 -18.80 7.84 -9.03
CA VAL A 445 -19.19 7.81 -10.44
C VAL A 445 -20.70 7.88 -10.55
N ARG A 446 -21.20 8.49 -11.62
CA ARG A 446 -22.63 8.54 -11.95
C ARG A 446 -22.97 7.34 -12.84
N LEU A 447 -23.87 6.49 -12.37
CA LEU A 447 -24.41 5.34 -13.09
C LEU A 447 -25.93 5.45 -13.15
N ASP A 448 -26.48 5.51 -14.36
CA ASP A 448 -27.91 5.67 -14.63
C ASP A 448 -28.27 5.13 -16.03
N GLU A 449 -29.52 5.31 -16.45
CA GLU A 449 -30.04 4.82 -17.73
C GLU A 449 -29.35 5.41 -18.96
N THR A 450 -28.62 6.52 -18.83
CA THR A 450 -27.87 7.15 -19.91
C THR A 450 -26.44 6.63 -20.03
N THR A 451 -26.00 5.85 -19.04
CA THR A 451 -24.63 5.33 -18.95
C THR A 451 -24.36 4.32 -20.05
N ARG A 452 -23.24 4.50 -20.76
CA ARG A 452 -22.72 3.61 -21.79
C ARG A 452 -21.31 3.19 -21.37
N ILE A 453 -21.18 1.96 -20.85
CA ILE A 453 -19.91 1.43 -20.37
C ILE A 453 -19.28 0.58 -21.45
N LEU A 454 -18.02 0.84 -21.79
CA LEU A 454 -17.20 -0.06 -22.60
C LEU A 454 -16.51 -1.07 -21.70
N GLN A 455 -16.69 -2.37 -21.95
CA GLN A 455 -15.96 -3.42 -21.26
C GLN A 455 -14.52 -3.51 -21.80
N THR A 456 -13.55 -3.08 -21.00
CA THR A 456 -12.13 -3.19 -21.34
C THR A 456 -11.44 -4.26 -20.50
N GLY A 457 -11.93 -4.54 -19.30
CA GLY A 457 -11.45 -5.60 -18.44
C GLY A 457 -11.69 -6.97 -19.07
N ALA A 458 -10.75 -7.91 -18.88
CA ALA A 458 -11.03 -9.32 -19.12
C ALA A 458 -11.96 -9.83 -18.00
N VAL A 459 -12.85 -10.79 -18.32
CA VAL A 459 -13.81 -11.32 -17.32
C VAL A 459 -13.11 -12.05 -16.15
N VAL A 460 -11.87 -12.50 -16.36
CA VAL A 460 -10.98 -13.05 -15.33
C VAL A 460 -10.38 -12.01 -14.39
N PHE A 461 -10.66 -10.72 -14.62
CA PHE A 461 -10.19 -9.62 -13.79
C PHE A 461 -11.39 -8.92 -13.13
N ASP A 462 -11.27 -8.63 -11.84
CA ASP A 462 -12.37 -8.12 -11.00
C ASP A 462 -12.91 -6.76 -11.44
N ALA A 463 -12.10 -5.92 -12.10
CA ALA A 463 -12.58 -4.65 -12.68
C ALA A 463 -13.73 -4.84 -13.68
N SER A 464 -13.81 -6.00 -14.35
CA SER A 464 -14.93 -6.32 -15.25
C SER A 464 -16.29 -6.34 -14.53
N THR A 465 -16.31 -6.58 -13.21
CA THR A 465 -17.54 -6.58 -12.41
C THR A 465 -18.13 -5.19 -12.27
N PHE A 466 -17.29 -4.16 -12.10
CA PHE A 466 -17.74 -2.77 -12.18
C PHE A 466 -18.32 -2.47 -13.56
N GLU A 467 -17.67 -2.92 -14.63
CA GLU A 467 -18.10 -2.62 -16.00
C GLU A 467 -19.46 -3.27 -16.33
N ILE A 468 -19.60 -4.57 -16.07
CA ILE A 468 -20.83 -5.34 -16.35
C ILE A 468 -21.98 -4.86 -15.46
N TRP A 469 -21.79 -4.89 -14.14
CA TRP A 469 -22.88 -4.63 -13.20
C TRP A 469 -23.15 -3.14 -13.01
N GLY A 470 -22.16 -2.28 -13.26
CA GLY A 470 -22.32 -0.83 -13.29
C GLY A 470 -23.30 -0.38 -14.36
N ALA A 471 -23.25 -1.00 -15.55
CA ALA A 471 -24.22 -0.79 -16.59
C ALA A 471 -25.55 -1.47 -16.27
N LEU A 472 -25.53 -2.78 -16.08
CA LEU A 472 -26.75 -3.62 -16.10
C LEU A 472 -27.65 -3.45 -14.87
N LEU A 473 -27.11 -3.08 -13.70
CA LEU A 473 -27.94 -2.87 -12.50
C LEU A 473 -28.45 -1.43 -12.36
N ASN A 474 -28.06 -0.52 -13.26
CA ASN A 474 -28.44 0.89 -13.23
C ASN A 474 -29.25 1.33 -14.47
N GLY A 475 -29.61 0.39 -15.35
CA GLY A 475 -30.36 0.67 -16.58
C GLY A 475 -29.49 1.19 -17.72
N GLY A 476 -28.16 1.21 -17.56
CA GLY A 476 -27.22 1.60 -18.59
C GLY A 476 -27.07 0.55 -19.68
N GLN A 477 -26.06 0.75 -20.54
CA GLN A 477 -25.76 -0.10 -21.70
C GLN A 477 -24.32 -0.58 -21.61
N LEU A 478 -24.12 -1.89 -21.73
CA LEU A 478 -22.80 -2.53 -21.77
C LEU A 478 -22.38 -2.72 -23.23
N TYR A 479 -21.27 -2.08 -23.61
CA TYR A 479 -20.64 -2.22 -24.92
C TYR A 479 -19.46 -3.17 -24.81
N LEU A 480 -19.47 -4.19 -25.65
CA LEU A 480 -18.42 -5.18 -25.77
C LEU A 480 -17.63 -4.89 -27.06
N VAL A 481 -16.32 -5.03 -26.99
CA VAL A 481 -15.42 -4.98 -28.16
C VAL A 481 -14.38 -6.08 -28.02
N SER A 482 -13.82 -6.51 -29.15
CA SER A 482 -12.79 -7.53 -29.18
C SER A 482 -11.46 -7.02 -28.57
N SER A 483 -10.61 -7.94 -28.13
CA SER A 483 -9.31 -7.58 -27.53
C SER A 483 -8.39 -6.81 -28.49
N ASP A 484 -8.47 -7.08 -29.80
CA ASP A 484 -7.71 -6.35 -30.82
C ASP A 484 -8.16 -4.90 -31.02
N VAL A 485 -9.41 -4.57 -30.67
CA VAL A 485 -9.87 -3.17 -30.63
C VAL A 485 -9.31 -2.47 -29.39
N ILE A 486 -9.35 -3.12 -28.22
CA ILE A 486 -8.87 -2.53 -26.96
C ILE A 486 -7.37 -2.25 -27.01
N LEU A 487 -6.58 -3.17 -27.57
CA LEU A 487 -5.12 -3.07 -27.64
C LEU A 487 -4.62 -2.15 -28.78
N ASN A 488 -5.53 -1.51 -29.52
CA ASN A 488 -5.19 -0.58 -30.59
C ASN A 488 -5.84 0.79 -30.32
N ALA A 489 -5.03 1.79 -29.98
CA ALA A 489 -5.51 3.12 -29.56
C ALA A 489 -6.43 3.79 -30.59
N ASP A 490 -6.12 3.70 -31.89
CA ASP A 490 -6.95 4.30 -32.95
C ASP A 490 -8.31 3.61 -33.06
N ARG A 491 -8.35 2.28 -33.00
CA ARG A 491 -9.60 1.51 -33.05
C ARG A 491 -10.43 1.68 -31.79
N LEU A 492 -9.78 1.77 -30.62
CA LEU A 492 -10.45 2.07 -29.36
C LEU A 492 -11.06 3.48 -29.39
N GLN A 493 -10.33 4.48 -29.91
CA GLN A 493 -10.84 5.84 -30.10
C GLN A 493 -12.09 5.84 -30.99
N GLU A 494 -12.05 5.10 -32.11
CA GLU A 494 -13.19 5.01 -33.01
C GLU A 494 -14.39 4.34 -32.32
N ALA A 495 -14.18 3.23 -31.61
CA ALA A 495 -15.24 2.56 -30.85
C ALA A 495 -15.87 3.49 -29.80
N ILE A 496 -15.05 4.26 -29.07
CA ILE A 496 -15.53 5.24 -28.08
C ILE A 496 -16.45 6.27 -28.73
N ARG A 497 -16.07 6.81 -29.90
CA ARG A 497 -16.86 7.81 -30.65
C ARG A 497 -18.12 7.19 -31.24
N GLN A 498 -18.00 6.06 -31.92
CA GLN A 498 -19.10 5.37 -32.60
C GLN A 498 -20.21 4.97 -31.63
N TYR A 499 -19.84 4.43 -30.45
CA TYR A 499 -20.81 3.96 -29.46
C TYR A 499 -21.25 5.05 -28.47
N GLY A 500 -20.58 6.20 -28.48
CA GLY A 500 -20.84 7.31 -27.55
C GLY A 500 -20.56 6.91 -26.10
N ILE A 501 -19.44 6.23 -25.85
CA ILE A 501 -19.08 5.71 -24.53
C ILE A 501 -18.99 6.86 -23.52
N THR A 502 -19.68 6.74 -22.39
CA THR A 502 -19.71 7.75 -21.33
C THR A 502 -18.82 7.38 -20.14
N THR A 503 -18.50 6.09 -20.00
CA THR A 503 -17.75 5.57 -18.85
C THR A 503 -16.90 4.39 -19.29
N MET A 504 -15.67 4.34 -18.81
CA MET A 504 -14.72 3.28 -19.12
C MET A 504 -13.76 3.15 -17.94
N TRP A 505 -13.36 1.93 -17.62
CA TRP A 505 -12.26 1.67 -16.71
C TRP A 505 -11.01 1.40 -17.53
N LEU A 506 -9.82 1.80 -17.08
CA LEU A 506 -8.56 1.51 -17.78
C LEU A 506 -7.45 1.23 -16.77
N THR A 507 -6.55 0.32 -17.13
CA THR A 507 -5.26 0.21 -16.44
C THR A 507 -4.37 1.41 -16.80
N ALA A 508 -3.49 1.82 -15.88
CA ALA A 508 -2.56 2.93 -16.15
C ALA A 508 -1.70 2.71 -17.42
N PRO A 509 -1.17 1.51 -17.72
CA PRO A 509 -0.45 1.28 -18.96
C PRO A 509 -1.30 1.49 -20.22
N LEU A 510 -2.58 1.10 -20.21
CA LEU A 510 -3.47 1.29 -21.36
C LEU A 510 -3.91 2.76 -21.51
N PHE A 511 -4.09 3.48 -20.41
CA PHE A 511 -4.39 4.92 -20.43
C PHE A 511 -3.24 5.77 -20.97
N ASN A 512 -1.99 5.34 -20.77
CA ASN A 512 -0.80 6.07 -21.20
C ASN A 512 -0.39 5.79 -22.66
N GLN A 513 -1.06 4.87 -23.35
CA GLN A 513 -0.93 4.68 -24.81
C GLN A 513 -1.75 5.74 -25.53
#